data_AF-A0A371EKR0-F1
#
_entry.id   AF-A0A371EKR0-F1
#
_cell.length_a   1.000
_cell.length_b   1.000
_cell.length_c   1.000
_cell.angle_alpha   90.00
_cell.angle_beta   90.00
_cell.angle_gamma   90.00
#
_symmetry.space_group_name_H-M   'P 1'
#
loop_
_entity.id
_entity.type
_entity.pdbx_description
1 polymer ?
#
loop_
_entity_poly.entity_id
_entity_poly.type
_entity_poly.pdbx_seq_one_letter_code
_entity_poly.pdbx_strand_id
1 'polypeptide(L)'
;LVQLLLKSSQDKRFVCEAAERALISMTTWISPISLLPKLQPYLKNKNPRIRAKASMCFSRSVPRLGAEGIKTYGIDKLIQVAASQLSDQLPESREAARALLLELQNVYEKFHDIMPATVNEHPEVGSWESFCQSKLSPLSAQAVLRVTSIAREGLVS
;
A
#
# COMPACT_ATOMS: atom_id res chain seq x y z
N LEU A 1 12.22 -15.41 -0.70
CA LEU A 1 11.23 -14.57 0.02
C LEU A 1 10.64 -15.28 1.23
N VAL A 2 9.99 -16.44 1.08
CA VAL A 2 9.37 -17.17 2.22
C VAL A 2 10.31 -17.37 3.42
N GLN A 3 11.55 -17.82 3.19
CA GLN A 3 12.52 -18.04 4.27
C GLN A 3 12.88 -16.75 5.00
N LEU A 4 13.00 -15.65 4.27
CA LEU A 4 13.34 -14.36 4.84
C LEU A 4 12.19 -13.81 5.70
N LEU A 5 10.95 -13.90 5.21
CA LEU A 5 9.76 -13.55 5.98
C LEU A 5 9.61 -14.40 7.23
N LEU A 6 9.83 -15.71 7.13
CA LEU A 6 9.82 -16.62 8.27
C LEU A 6 10.85 -16.22 9.33
N LYS A 7 12.10 -15.96 8.91
CA LYS A 7 13.19 -15.57 9.82
C LYS A 7 12.96 -14.22 10.48
N SER A 8 12.42 -13.25 9.74
CA SER A 8 12.04 -11.94 10.28
C SER A 8 10.81 -11.95 11.20
N SER A 9 10.14 -13.10 11.34
CA SER A 9 8.93 -13.27 12.17
C SER A 9 9.20 -14.08 13.45
N GLN A 10 10.45 -14.47 13.71
CA GLN A 10 10.84 -15.30 14.85
C GLN A 10 11.17 -14.44 16.08
N ASP A 11 11.09 -15.03 17.27
CA ASP A 11 11.40 -14.34 18.54
C ASP A 11 12.91 -14.19 18.80
N LYS A 12 13.76 -14.93 18.09
CA LYS A 12 15.22 -14.85 18.22
C LYS A 12 15.73 -13.53 17.64
N ARG A 13 15.99 -12.55 18.52
CA ARG A 13 16.35 -11.17 18.19
C ARG A 13 17.40 -11.03 17.06
N PHE A 14 18.58 -11.66 17.20
CA PHE A 14 19.65 -11.51 16.21
C PHE A 14 19.25 -12.01 14.80
N VAL A 15 18.56 -13.16 14.73
CA VAL A 15 18.09 -13.74 13.46
C VAL A 15 17.00 -12.86 12.84
N CYS A 16 16.09 -12.36 13.67
CA CYS A 16 15.01 -11.48 13.26
C CYS A 16 15.55 -10.15 12.69
N GLU A 17 16.46 -9.48 13.40
CA GLU A 17 17.06 -8.20 12.98
C GLU A 17 17.89 -8.34 11.70
N ALA A 18 18.66 -9.43 11.56
CA ALA A 18 19.40 -9.69 10.32
C ALA A 18 18.46 -9.91 9.13
N ALA A 19 17.39 -10.69 9.32
CA ALA A 19 16.38 -10.92 8.29
C ALA A 19 15.61 -9.65 7.94
N GLU A 20 15.29 -8.80 8.92
CA GLU A 20 14.62 -7.52 8.70
C GLU A 20 15.49 -6.54 7.90
N ARG A 21 16.79 -6.44 8.21
CA ARG A 21 17.72 -5.65 7.40
C ARG A 21 17.78 -6.14 5.95
N ALA A 22 17.81 -7.45 5.74
CA ALA A 22 17.77 -8.01 4.39
C ALA A 22 16.43 -7.75 3.68
N LEU A 23 15.28 -7.74 4.37
CA LEU A 23 14.00 -7.32 3.79
C LEU A 23 14.03 -5.85 3.37
N ILE A 24 14.59 -4.98 4.20
CA ILE A 24 14.77 -3.56 3.87
C ILE A 24 15.61 -3.42 2.61
N SER A 25 16.81 -4.02 2.57
CA SER A 25 17.69 -3.99 1.40
C SER A 25 16.99 -4.52 0.15
N MET A 26 16.21 -5.60 0.26
CA MET A 26 15.42 -6.13 -0.84
C MET A 26 14.43 -5.09 -1.38
N THR A 27 13.69 -4.40 -0.50
CA THR A 27 12.74 -3.35 -0.89
C THR A 27 13.42 -2.10 -1.45
N THR A 28 14.72 -1.89 -1.19
CA THR A 28 15.51 -0.78 -1.72
C THR A 28 16.13 -1.09 -3.07
N TRP A 29 16.58 -2.32 -3.31
CA TRP A 29 17.41 -2.65 -4.48
C TRP A 29 16.67 -3.45 -5.57
N ILE A 30 15.63 -4.21 -5.22
CA ILE A 30 14.86 -4.96 -6.23
C ILE A 30 13.80 -4.07 -6.86
N SER A 31 13.63 -4.14 -8.19
CA SER A 31 12.56 -3.41 -8.89
C SER A 31 11.18 -3.74 -8.29
N PRO A 32 10.38 -2.73 -7.89
CA PRO A 32 9.06 -2.96 -7.32
C PRO A 32 8.12 -3.74 -8.24
N ILE A 33 8.18 -3.51 -9.56
CA ILE A 33 7.37 -4.23 -10.55
C ILE A 33 7.58 -5.75 -10.45
N SER A 34 8.81 -6.18 -10.19
CA SER A 34 9.15 -7.60 -10.01
C SER A 34 8.90 -8.13 -8.59
N LEU A 35 8.88 -7.24 -7.60
CA LEU A 35 8.79 -7.60 -6.18
C LEU A 35 7.34 -7.69 -5.68
N LEU A 36 6.47 -6.74 -6.06
CA LEU A 36 5.08 -6.69 -5.57
C LEU A 36 4.29 -7.98 -5.87
N PRO A 37 4.36 -8.59 -7.08
CA PRO A 37 3.68 -9.85 -7.34
C PRO A 37 4.20 -11.01 -6.47
N LYS A 38 5.49 -10.99 -6.11
CA LYS A 38 6.09 -12.00 -5.22
C LYS A 38 5.66 -11.82 -3.77
N LEU A 39 5.32 -10.59 -3.36
CA LEU A 39 4.84 -10.30 -2.01
C LEU A 39 3.35 -10.64 -1.83
N GLN A 40 2.54 -10.53 -2.88
CA GLN A 40 1.08 -10.71 -2.82
C GLN A 40 0.60 -11.99 -2.09
N PRO A 41 1.17 -13.19 -2.35
CA PRO A 41 0.74 -14.40 -1.66
C PRO A 41 0.92 -14.34 -0.13
N TYR A 42 1.89 -13.56 0.36
CA TYR A 42 2.20 -13.47 1.78
C TYR A 42 1.32 -12.47 2.54
N LEU A 43 0.63 -11.58 1.84
CA LEU A 43 -0.35 -10.64 2.42
C LEU A 43 -1.62 -11.35 2.93
N LYS A 44 -1.85 -12.59 2.49
CA LYS A 44 -2.95 -13.46 2.94
C LYS A 44 -2.46 -14.67 3.74
N ASN A 45 -1.22 -14.63 4.25
CA ASN A 45 -0.65 -15.74 5.00
C ASN A 45 -1.42 -16.01 6.31
N LYS A 46 -1.55 -17.28 6.71
CA LYS A 46 -2.20 -17.61 8.00
C LYS A 46 -1.44 -17.04 9.19
N ASN A 47 -0.11 -16.95 9.11
CA ASN A 47 0.71 -16.36 10.17
C ASN A 47 0.66 -14.82 10.12
N PRO A 48 0.15 -14.16 11.17
CA PRO A 48 0.00 -12.71 11.18
C PRO A 48 1.32 -11.95 11.12
N ARG A 49 2.40 -12.47 11.73
CA ARG A 49 3.72 -11.83 11.68
C ARG A 49 4.28 -11.81 10.25
N ILE A 50 4.05 -12.89 9.50
CA ILE A 50 4.41 -12.95 8.07
C ILE A 50 3.60 -11.94 7.27
N ARG A 51 2.28 -11.83 7.52
CA ARG A 51 1.44 -10.82 6.86
C ARG A 51 1.93 -9.41 7.12
N ALA A 52 2.23 -9.07 8.38
CA ALA A 52 2.76 -7.77 8.74
C ALA A 52 4.08 -7.46 8.04
N LYS A 53 5.05 -8.38 8.05
CA LYS A 53 6.33 -8.18 7.34
C LYS A 53 6.14 -8.05 5.82
N ALA A 54 5.22 -8.80 5.23
CA ALA A 54 4.87 -8.67 3.81
C ALA A 54 4.22 -7.32 3.50
N SER A 55 3.28 -6.87 4.33
CA SER A 55 2.58 -5.57 4.22
C SER A 55 3.58 -4.41 4.30
N MET A 56 4.50 -4.45 5.27
CA MET A 56 5.58 -3.46 5.38
C MET A 56 6.48 -3.44 4.14
N CYS A 57 6.86 -4.60 3.60
CA CYS A 57 7.68 -4.66 2.39
C CYS A 57 6.92 -4.12 1.17
N PHE A 58 5.63 -4.43 1.07
CA PHE A 58 4.77 -3.97 -0.01
C PHE A 58 4.63 -2.45 0.03
N SER A 59 4.25 -1.90 1.18
CA SER A 59 4.12 -0.46 1.41
C SER A 59 5.41 0.31 1.10
N ARG A 60 6.58 -0.20 1.54
CA ARG A 60 7.88 0.42 1.22
C ARG A 60 8.27 0.37 -0.26
N SER A 61 7.78 -0.63 -1.00
CA SER A 61 8.15 -0.83 -2.40
C SER A 61 7.30 0.02 -3.35
N VAL A 62 6.04 0.32 -3.01
CA VAL A 62 5.11 1.03 -3.90
C VAL A 62 5.60 2.44 -4.27
N PRO A 63 6.05 3.32 -3.34
CA PRO A 63 6.53 4.66 -3.71
C PRO A 63 7.68 4.65 -4.72
N ARG A 64 8.48 3.57 -4.74
CA ARG A 64 9.60 3.41 -5.68
C ARG A 64 9.16 3.14 -7.12
N LEU A 65 7.89 2.86 -7.37
CA LEU A 65 7.33 2.84 -8.72
C LEU A 65 7.25 4.25 -9.33
N GLY A 66 7.19 5.30 -8.50
CA GLY A 66 6.82 6.65 -8.92
C GLY A 66 5.35 6.76 -9.33
N ALA A 67 4.86 7.97 -9.55
CA ALA A 67 3.46 8.22 -9.89
C ALA A 67 3.02 7.45 -11.15
N GLU A 68 3.81 7.51 -12.23
CA GLU A 68 3.50 6.81 -13.49
C GLU A 68 3.55 5.29 -13.33
N GLY A 69 4.49 4.76 -12.54
CA GLY A 69 4.57 3.34 -12.26
C GLY A 69 3.39 2.86 -11.40
N ILE A 70 2.91 3.67 -10.44
CA ILE A 70 1.71 3.38 -9.65
C ILE A 70 0.48 3.32 -10.55
N LYS A 71 0.32 4.29 -11.45
CA LYS A 71 -0.75 4.32 -12.45
C LYS A 71 -0.70 3.08 -13.35
N THR A 72 0.47 2.76 -13.90
CA THR A 72 0.68 1.61 -14.78
C THR A 72 0.45 0.28 -14.08
N TYR A 73 0.90 0.14 -12.82
CA TYR A 73 0.69 -1.08 -12.03
C TYR A 73 -0.81 -1.29 -11.72
N GLY A 74 -1.53 -0.19 -11.52
CA GLY A 74 -2.95 -0.14 -11.23
C GLY A 74 -3.20 0.30 -9.79
N ILE A 75 -3.62 1.56 -9.63
CA ILE A 75 -3.99 2.12 -8.33
C ILE A 75 -5.17 1.38 -7.69
N ASP A 76 -6.07 0.83 -8.50
CA ASP A 76 -7.18 -0.04 -8.09
C ASP A 76 -6.70 -1.32 -7.38
N LYS A 77 -5.62 -1.94 -7.89
CA LYS A 77 -5.04 -3.13 -7.25
C LYS A 77 -4.34 -2.77 -5.94
N LEU A 78 -3.64 -1.63 -5.93
CA LEU A 78 -2.89 -1.18 -4.76
C LEU A 78 -3.82 -0.77 -3.61
N ILE A 79 -4.93 -0.08 -3.91
CA ILE A 79 -5.91 0.31 -2.89
C ILE A 79 -6.64 -0.90 -2.31
N GLN A 80 -6.97 -1.92 -3.13
CA GLN A 80 -7.56 -3.17 -2.63
C GLN A 80 -6.61 -3.91 -1.67
N VAL A 81 -5.31 -3.94 -1.99
CA VAL A 81 -4.30 -4.50 -1.10
C VAL A 81 -4.27 -3.72 0.22
N ALA A 82 -4.11 -2.39 0.17
CA ALA A 82 -4.03 -1.55 1.35
C ALA A 82 -5.28 -1.69 2.24
N ALA A 83 -6.47 -1.61 1.64
CA ALA A 83 -7.74 -1.76 2.34
C ALA A 83 -7.88 -3.12 3.05
N SER A 84 -7.39 -4.21 2.44
CA SER A 84 -7.40 -5.53 3.08
C SER A 84 -6.52 -5.58 4.35
N GLN A 85 -5.38 -4.88 4.33
CA GLN A 85 -4.42 -4.87 5.43
C GLN A 85 -4.81 -3.90 6.56
N LEU A 86 -5.68 -2.92 6.30
CA LEU A 86 -6.19 -1.96 7.32
C LEU A 86 -6.90 -2.64 8.50
N SER A 87 -7.45 -3.82 8.26
CA SER A 87 -8.18 -4.63 9.26
C SER A 87 -7.32 -5.74 9.89
N ASP A 88 -6.02 -5.79 9.60
CA ASP A 88 -5.16 -6.84 10.12
C ASP A 88 -5.01 -6.77 11.65
N GLN A 89 -4.80 -7.93 12.27
CA GLN A 89 -4.63 -8.05 13.72
C GLN A 89 -3.36 -7.37 14.25
N LEU A 90 -2.29 -7.27 13.45
CA LEU A 90 -1.04 -6.65 13.88
C LEU A 90 -0.99 -5.16 13.54
N PRO A 91 -0.62 -4.30 14.51
CA PRO A 91 -0.53 -2.85 14.28
C PRO A 91 0.45 -2.48 13.16
N GLU A 92 1.54 -3.23 12.99
CA GLU A 92 2.55 -2.97 11.96
C GLU A 92 1.98 -3.14 10.55
N SER A 93 1.09 -4.12 10.35
CA SER A 93 0.42 -4.31 9.06
C SER A 93 -0.55 -3.16 8.78
N ARG A 94 -1.33 -2.76 9.81
CA ARG A 94 -2.27 -1.65 9.70
C ARG A 94 -1.57 -0.34 9.41
N GLU A 95 -0.44 -0.08 10.06
CA GLU A 95 0.32 1.15 9.87
C GLU A 95 0.98 1.22 8.48
N ALA A 96 1.56 0.11 8.02
CA ALA A 96 2.06 0.02 6.66
C ALA A 96 0.97 0.29 5.61
N ALA A 97 -0.26 -0.19 5.89
CA ALA A 97 -1.40 0.02 5.02
C ALA A 97 -1.91 1.47 5.04
N ARG A 98 -1.91 2.15 6.20
CA ARG A 98 -2.21 3.59 6.28
C ARG A 98 -1.23 4.42 5.47
N ALA A 99 0.07 4.19 5.66
CA ALA A 99 1.11 4.89 4.90
C ALA A 99 0.94 4.69 3.39
N LEU A 100 0.59 3.48 2.95
CA LEU A 100 0.32 3.19 1.56
C LEU A 100 -0.93 3.95 1.05
N LEU A 101 -2.02 3.99 1.80
CA LEU A 101 -3.23 4.72 1.38
C LEU A 101 -2.96 6.22 1.18
N LEU A 102 -2.19 6.85 2.07
CA LEU A 102 -1.83 8.26 1.94
C LEU A 102 -1.00 8.53 0.68
N GLU A 103 -0.04 7.64 0.37
CA GLU A 103 0.72 7.72 -0.87
C GLU A 103 -0.18 7.59 -2.10
N LEU A 104 -1.08 6.61 -2.11
CA LEU A 104 -2.00 6.38 -3.24
C LEU A 104 -2.95 7.57 -3.44
N GLN A 105 -3.46 8.16 -2.36
CA GLN A 105 -4.31 9.35 -2.44
C GLN A 105 -3.52 10.52 -3.02
N ASN A 106 -2.33 10.81 -2.50
CA ASN A 106 -1.47 11.90 -2.99
C ASN A 106 -1.17 11.75 -4.48
N VAL A 107 -0.88 10.54 -4.93
CA VAL A 107 -0.65 10.24 -6.36
C VAL A 107 -1.94 10.43 -7.17
N TYR A 108 -3.08 9.93 -6.69
CA TYR A 108 -4.37 10.10 -7.35
C TYR A 108 -4.74 11.57 -7.56
N GLU A 109 -4.60 12.38 -6.51
CA GLU A 109 -4.92 13.81 -6.52
C GLU A 109 -3.98 14.60 -7.43
N LYS A 110 -2.67 14.31 -7.42
CA LYS A 110 -1.71 14.93 -8.35
C LYS A 110 -2.04 14.69 -9.82
N PHE A 111 -2.54 13.51 -10.15
CA PHE A 111 -2.98 13.24 -11.52
C PHE A 111 -4.25 14.01 -11.90
N HIS A 112 -5.07 14.39 -10.91
CA HIS A 112 -6.27 15.18 -11.11
C HIS A 112 -5.95 16.67 -11.30
N ASP A 113 -5.06 17.24 -10.48
CA ASP A 113 -4.66 18.66 -10.58
C ASP A 113 -3.95 19.03 -11.89
N ILE A 114 -3.32 18.04 -12.54
CA ILE A 114 -2.53 18.24 -13.77
C ILE A 114 -3.40 18.11 -15.04
N MET A 115 -4.66 17.65 -14.97
CA MET A 115 -5.55 17.62 -16.14
C MET A 115 -6.34 18.93 -16.28
N PRO A 116 -6.00 19.83 -17.23
CA PRO A 116 -6.92 20.89 -17.62
C PRO A 116 -8.15 20.27 -18.27
N ALA A 117 -9.32 20.82 -17.94
CA ALA A 117 -10.62 20.49 -18.50
C ALA A 117 -10.65 20.69 -20.02
N THR A 118 -10.08 19.76 -20.78
CA THR A 118 -10.12 19.78 -22.23
C THR A 118 -10.34 18.37 -22.76
N VAL A 119 -11.54 18.22 -23.33
CA VAL A 119 -12.02 17.23 -24.30
C VAL A 119 -12.17 15.80 -23.81
N ASN A 120 -13.44 15.49 -23.46
CA ASN A 120 -14.12 14.20 -23.50
C ASN A 120 -13.43 13.14 -24.36
N GLU A 121 -12.88 12.12 -23.70
CA GLU A 121 -12.99 10.69 -23.99
C GLU A 121 -12.14 9.97 -22.92
N HIS A 122 -12.76 9.12 -22.09
CA HIS A 122 -12.24 8.35 -20.92
C HIS A 122 -12.81 8.80 -19.55
N PRO A 123 -13.20 7.84 -18.68
CA PRO A 123 -14.34 7.97 -17.78
C PRO A 123 -14.09 9.00 -16.70
N GLU A 124 -15.15 9.74 -16.34
CA GLU A 124 -15.19 10.72 -15.24
C GLU A 124 -14.30 10.29 -14.07
N VAL A 125 -13.13 10.92 -13.97
CA VAL A 125 -12.21 10.67 -12.87
C VAL A 125 -12.81 11.39 -11.66
N GLY A 126 -13.70 10.69 -10.96
CA GLY A 126 -14.42 11.20 -9.80
C GLY A 126 -13.49 11.52 -8.62
N SER A 127 -14.04 12.11 -7.57
CA SER A 127 -13.31 12.38 -6.31
C SER A 127 -12.65 11.10 -5.77
N TRP A 128 -11.64 11.25 -4.90
CA TRP A 128 -11.02 10.12 -4.20
C TRP A 128 -12.07 9.23 -3.50
N GLU A 129 -13.13 9.84 -2.97
CA GLU A 129 -14.27 9.15 -2.39
C GLU A 129 -15.02 8.29 -3.41
N SER A 130 -15.44 8.86 -4.54
CA SER A 130 -16.11 8.11 -5.60
C SER A 130 -15.23 6.98 -6.14
N PHE A 131 -13.92 7.22 -6.26
CA PHE A 131 -12.96 6.19 -6.64
C PHE A 131 -12.94 5.04 -5.62
N CYS A 132 -12.79 5.34 -4.32
CA CYS A 132 -12.80 4.34 -3.26
C CYS A 132 -14.08 3.51 -3.26
N GLN A 133 -15.25 4.18 -3.37
CA GLN A 133 -16.55 3.51 -3.40
C GLN A 133 -16.73 2.62 -4.64
N SER A 134 -16.14 2.99 -5.78
CA SER A 134 -16.20 2.18 -7.01
C SER A 134 -15.31 0.94 -6.98
N LYS A 135 -14.22 0.94 -6.18
CA LYS A 135 -13.20 -0.14 -6.18
C LYS A 135 -13.24 -1.05 -4.96
N LEU A 136 -13.92 -0.65 -3.89
CA LEU A 136 -13.93 -1.34 -2.59
C LEU A 136 -15.35 -1.63 -2.12
N SER A 137 -15.49 -2.56 -1.16
CA SER A 137 -16.75 -2.72 -0.44
C SER A 137 -17.08 -1.46 0.37
N PRO A 138 -18.36 -1.18 0.68
CA PRO A 138 -18.74 0.01 1.46
C PRO A 138 -17.97 0.14 2.79
N LEU A 139 -17.77 -0.97 3.51
CA LEU A 139 -17.02 -0.97 4.77
C LEU A 139 -15.53 -0.66 4.56
N SER A 140 -14.92 -1.26 3.53
CA SER A 140 -13.53 -1.00 3.19
C SER A 140 -13.31 0.44 2.72
N ALA A 141 -14.21 0.97 1.88
CA ALA A 141 -14.18 2.35 1.43
C ALA A 141 -14.27 3.32 2.62
N GLN A 142 -15.21 3.11 3.54
CA GLN A 142 -15.33 3.96 4.74
C GLN A 142 -14.08 3.90 5.63
N ALA A 143 -13.46 2.73 5.76
CA ALA A 143 -12.22 2.59 6.52
C ALA A 143 -11.05 3.34 5.87
N VAL A 144 -10.94 3.27 4.54
CA VAL A 144 -9.94 4.03 3.77
C VAL A 144 -10.18 5.53 3.92
N LEU A 145 -11.42 5.99 3.71
CA LEU A 145 -11.77 7.41 3.71
C LEU A 145 -11.46 8.07 5.06
N ARG A 146 -11.72 7.38 6.17
CA ARG A 146 -11.34 7.86 7.51
C ARG A 146 -9.84 8.05 7.68
N VAL A 147 -9.01 7.18 7.10
CA VAL A 147 -7.55 7.32 7.18
C VAL A 147 -7.07 8.50 6.35
N THR A 148 -7.62 8.64 5.14
CA THR A 148 -7.21 9.66 4.17
C THR A 148 -7.77 11.05 4.49
N SER A 149 -8.89 11.16 5.21
CA SER A 149 -9.45 12.46 5.63
C SER A 149 -8.67 13.10 6.78
N ILE A 150 -8.23 12.30 7.77
CA ILE A 150 -7.48 12.80 8.94
C ILE A 150 -6.14 13.42 8.52
N ALA A 151 -5.45 12.83 7.54
CA ALA A 151 -4.19 13.37 7.04
C ALA A 151 -4.35 14.73 6.36
N ARG A 152 -5.51 15.00 5.76
CA ARG A 152 -5.82 16.30 5.14
C ARG A 152 -6.02 17.40 6.18
N GLU A 153 -6.63 17.10 7.32
CA GLU A 153 -6.85 18.06 8.41
C GLU A 153 -5.52 18.45 9.11
N GLY A 154 -4.59 17.51 9.25
CA GLY A 154 -3.27 17.76 9.86
C GLY A 154 -2.27 18.56 9.00
N LEU A 155 -2.56 18.77 7.71
CA LEU A 155 -1.74 19.57 6.79
C LEU A 155 -2.19 21.04 6.72
N VAL A 156 -3.35 21.37 7.31
CA VAL A 156 -3.99 22.70 7.26
C VAL A 156 -3.91 23.41 8.62
N SER A 157 -3.19 22.86 9.61
CA SER A 157 -2.94 23.47 10.93
C SER A 157 -1.51 23.98 11.08
#